data_AF-A0AAW9Y639-F1
#
_entry.id   AF-A0AAW9Y639-F1
#
_cell.length_a   1.000
_cell.length_b   1.000
_cell.length_c   1.000
_cell.angle_alpha   90.00
_cell.angle_beta   90.00
_cell.angle_gamma   90.00
#
_symmetry.space_group_name_H-M   'P 1'
#
loop_
_entity.id
_entity.type
_entity.pdbx_description
1 polymer ?
#
loop_
_entity_poly.entity_id
_entity_poly.type
_entity_poly.pdbx_seq_one_letter_code
_entity_poly.pdbx_strand_id
1 'polypeptide(L)'
;MITVALQGIRGGVGTSSIVAGLALAAWRQGARVLAVDLCPDNQLPLHFGRPHDEVCGWGMLADPAHSWRTAIHCWRPGLDLLAQGAVAGPLSVDWLSAVEGYDLVLLDLPAGMTPVASTRLLTVVNADANAHTRLYRHAFVPHEQVVVTQFTSRRALQQDLLDLWMAGGIPMLSIRLHRDESMAEAMAAKLPVGKYAPDSLIAHELDALARWCISHSSESSC
;
A
#
# COMPACT_ATOMS: atom_id res chain seq x y z
N MET A 1 6.35 -13.55 -9.29
CA MET A 1 6.34 -12.49 -8.27
C MET A 1 5.44 -11.38 -8.77
N ILE A 2 4.43 -11.00 -7.99
CA ILE A 2 3.57 -9.86 -8.28
C ILE A 2 4.10 -8.67 -7.48
N THR A 3 4.22 -7.51 -8.13
CA THR A 3 4.57 -6.26 -7.44
C THR A 3 3.37 -5.32 -7.48
N VAL A 4 2.88 -4.89 -6.32
CA VAL A 4 1.79 -3.92 -6.20
C VAL A 4 2.30 -2.67 -5.52
N ALA A 5 2.29 -1.56 -6.25
CA ALA A 5 2.56 -0.24 -5.69
C ALA A 5 1.27 0.37 -5.13
N LEU A 6 1.36 0.96 -3.95
CA LEU A 6 0.27 1.73 -3.34
C LEU A 6 0.74 3.17 -3.21
N GLN A 7 -0.05 4.11 -3.72
CA GLN A 7 0.25 5.53 -3.65
C GLN A 7 -1.00 6.32 -3.28
N GLY A 8 -0.90 7.23 -2.32
CA GLY A 8 -1.98 8.17 -2.05
C GLY A 8 -2.05 9.25 -3.12
N ILE A 9 -3.25 9.63 -3.58
CA ILE A 9 -3.44 10.81 -4.45
C ILE A 9 -2.95 12.12 -3.79
N ARG A 10 -2.83 12.08 -2.45
CA ARG A 10 -2.25 13.10 -1.57
C ARG A 10 -1.72 12.42 -0.30
N GLY A 11 -0.94 13.16 0.49
CA GLY A 11 -0.52 12.73 1.83
C GLY A 11 -1.71 12.56 2.79
N GLY A 12 -1.55 11.66 3.76
CA GLY A 12 -2.51 11.48 4.86
C GLY A 12 -3.77 10.70 4.51
N VAL A 13 -3.82 9.97 3.38
CA VAL A 13 -4.95 9.09 3.05
C VAL A 13 -4.85 7.71 3.73
N GLY A 14 -3.74 7.40 4.40
CA GLY A 14 -3.53 6.15 5.14
C GLY A 14 -2.87 5.04 4.32
N THR A 15 -2.11 5.37 3.27
CA THR A 15 -1.43 4.40 2.39
C THR A 15 -0.55 3.43 3.19
N SER A 16 0.36 3.91 4.03
CA SER A 16 1.24 3.05 4.85
C SER A 16 0.48 2.08 5.76
N SER A 17 -0.61 2.53 6.40
CA SER A 17 -1.48 1.68 7.21
C SER A 17 -2.15 0.58 6.38
N ILE A 18 -2.60 0.92 5.17
CA ILE A 18 -3.18 -0.03 4.21
C ILE A 18 -2.12 -1.03 3.77
N VAL A 19 -0.90 -0.59 3.43
CA VAL A 19 0.22 -1.49 3.06
C VAL A 19 0.50 -2.49 4.18
N ALA A 20 0.62 -2.04 5.43
CA ALA A 20 0.89 -2.92 6.55
C ALA A 20 -0.22 -3.96 6.77
N GLY A 21 -1.49 -3.52 6.74
CA GLY A 21 -2.64 -4.40 6.88
C GLY A 21 -2.76 -5.39 5.73
N LEU A 22 -2.53 -4.94 4.50
CA LEU A 22 -2.53 -5.74 3.28
C LEU A 22 -1.41 -6.78 3.28
N ALA A 23 -0.21 -6.43 3.77
CA ALA A 23 0.91 -7.35 3.88
C ALA A 23 0.59 -8.54 4.79
N LEU A 24 -0.01 -8.26 5.96
CA LEU A 24 -0.47 -9.30 6.88
C LEU A 24 -1.58 -10.16 6.26
N ALA A 25 -2.56 -9.53 5.61
CA ALA A 25 -3.67 -10.22 4.96
C ALA A 25 -3.20 -11.17 3.86
N ALA A 26 -2.28 -10.73 2.99
CA ALA A 26 -1.70 -11.57 1.94
C ALA A 26 -0.85 -12.71 2.51
N TRP A 27 -0.06 -12.45 3.56
CA TRP A 27 0.71 -13.49 4.24
C TRP A 27 -0.19 -14.58 4.86
N ARG A 28 -1.31 -14.20 5.47
CA ARG A 28 -2.31 -15.15 6.00
C ARG A 28 -2.93 -16.03 4.93
N GLN A 29 -2.91 -15.58 3.68
CA GLN A 29 -3.39 -16.32 2.51
C GLN A 29 -2.30 -17.20 1.87
N GLY A 30 -1.13 -17.31 2.50
CA GLY A 30 -0.06 -18.22 2.12
C GLY A 30 1.01 -17.63 1.21
N ALA A 31 0.94 -16.34 0.87
CA ALA A 31 1.97 -15.68 0.08
C ALA A 31 3.21 -15.38 0.94
N ARG A 32 4.41 -15.53 0.37
CA ARG A 32 5.61 -14.86 0.90
C ARG A 32 5.57 -13.41 0.50
N VAL A 33 5.55 -12.51 1.48
CA VAL A 33 5.32 -11.08 1.29
C VAL A 33 6.54 -10.27 1.72
N LEU A 34 6.94 -9.33 0.86
CA LEU A 34 7.84 -8.26 1.21
C LEU A 34 7.10 -6.93 1.17
N ALA A 35 7.07 -6.20 2.27
CA ALA A 35 6.61 -4.82 2.31
C ALA A 35 7.82 -3.88 2.24
N VAL A 36 7.81 -2.93 1.31
CA VAL A 36 8.92 -1.98 1.10
C VAL A 36 8.40 -0.57 1.32
N ASP A 37 8.99 0.13 2.30
CA ASP A 37 8.76 1.55 2.52
C ASP A 37 9.62 2.35 1.55
N LEU A 38 9.00 3.12 0.66
CA LEU A 38 9.68 4.08 -0.21
C LEU A 38 9.41 5.52 0.22
N CYS A 39 8.65 5.72 1.30
CA CYS A 39 8.30 7.03 1.81
C CYS A 39 9.44 7.59 2.68
N PRO A 40 9.89 8.84 2.43
CA PRO A 40 10.89 9.49 3.27
C PRO A 40 10.46 9.66 4.74
N ASP A 41 9.15 9.72 5.00
CA ASP A 41 8.61 9.81 6.37
C ASP A 41 8.82 8.50 7.17
N ASN A 42 9.19 7.40 6.49
CA ASN A 42 9.59 6.11 7.05
C ASN A 42 8.62 5.58 8.13
N GLN A 43 7.31 5.68 7.86
CA GLN A 43 6.26 5.34 8.84
C GLN A 43 5.83 3.88 8.77
N LEU A 44 6.05 3.18 7.65
CA LEU A 44 5.63 1.78 7.49
C LEU A 44 6.18 0.86 8.60
N PRO A 45 7.46 0.97 9.04
CA PRO A 45 8.00 0.14 10.12
C PRO A 45 7.26 0.26 11.45
N LEU A 46 6.65 1.42 11.74
CA LEU A 46 5.88 1.62 12.97
C LEU A 46 4.70 0.66 13.05
N HIS A 47 4.08 0.32 11.92
CA HIS A 47 2.98 -0.64 11.86
C HIS A 47 3.42 -2.07 12.13
N PHE A 48 4.72 -2.35 12.18
CA PHE A 48 5.29 -3.67 12.50
C PHE A 48 5.97 -3.70 13.87
N GLY A 49 5.72 -2.71 14.73
CA GLY A 49 6.23 -2.68 16.10
C GLY A 49 7.62 -2.05 16.22
N ARG A 50 8.17 -1.49 15.14
CA ARG A 50 9.52 -0.91 15.16
C ARG A 50 9.54 0.44 15.89
N PRO A 51 10.66 0.79 16.55
CA PRO A 51 10.86 2.12 17.10
C PRO A 51 10.87 3.19 16.00
N HIS A 52 10.41 4.40 16.33
CA HIS A 52 10.35 5.54 15.41
C HIS A 52 11.71 6.19 15.11
N ASP A 53 12.66 5.96 16.00
CA ASP A 53 14.02 6.50 16.03
C ASP A 53 15.05 5.48 15.53
N GLU A 54 14.59 4.34 15.03
CA GLU A 54 15.46 3.32 14.50
C GLU A 54 16.02 3.73 13.14
N VAL A 55 17.34 3.85 13.08
CA VAL A 55 18.08 4.25 11.89
C VAL A 55 18.54 2.99 11.16
N CYS A 56 17.63 2.41 10.37
CA CYS A 56 17.94 1.29 9.48
C CYS A 56 17.03 1.33 8.25
N GLY A 57 17.56 0.93 7.10
CA GLY A 57 16.77 0.84 5.89
C GLY A 57 17.61 0.72 4.63
N TRP A 58 16.95 0.43 3.52
CA TRP A 58 17.62 0.26 2.23
C TRP A 58 18.26 1.56 1.72
N GLY A 59 17.72 2.73 2.10
CA GLY A 59 18.24 4.04 1.69
C GLY A 59 19.62 4.37 2.27
N MET A 60 20.07 3.62 3.27
CA MET A 60 21.40 3.76 3.88
C MET A 60 22.44 2.84 3.25
N LEU A 61 22.03 1.90 2.40
CA LEU A 61 22.94 0.96 1.78
C LEU A 61 23.73 1.64 0.66
N ALA A 62 25.04 1.39 0.62
CA ALA A 62 25.89 1.90 -0.46
C ALA A 62 25.56 1.27 -1.82
N ASP A 63 25.10 0.01 -1.81
CA ASP A 63 24.69 -0.74 -3.00
C ASP A 63 23.45 -1.59 -2.69
N PRO A 64 22.25 -1.00 -2.70
CA PRO A 64 21.02 -1.73 -2.41
C PRO A 64 20.79 -2.92 -3.35
N ALA A 65 21.24 -2.87 -4.61
CA ALA A 65 21.00 -3.94 -5.58
C ALA A 65 21.63 -5.28 -5.15
N HIS A 66 22.79 -5.25 -4.51
CA HIS A 66 23.47 -6.45 -4.02
C HIS A 66 23.31 -6.69 -2.51
N SER A 67 22.87 -5.69 -1.75
CA SER A 67 22.86 -5.75 -0.29
C SER A 67 21.50 -5.56 0.38
N TRP A 68 20.40 -5.35 -0.37
CA TRP A 68 19.07 -5.12 0.21
C TRP A 68 18.67 -6.16 1.27
N ARG A 69 19.09 -7.42 1.11
CA ARG A 69 18.81 -8.50 2.07
C ARG A 69 19.36 -8.25 3.47
N THR A 70 20.44 -7.48 3.61
CA THR A 70 21.04 -7.15 4.91
C THR A 70 20.19 -6.15 5.70
N ALA A 71 19.30 -5.42 5.02
CA ALA A 71 18.38 -4.46 5.63
C ALA A 71 16.99 -5.04 5.92
N ILE A 72 16.76 -6.33 5.63
CA ILE A 72 15.47 -6.98 5.89
C ILE A 72 15.21 -7.04 7.39
N HIS A 73 14.03 -6.56 7.78
CA HIS A 73 13.42 -6.91 9.05
C HIS A 73 12.42 -8.05 8.87
N CYS A 74 12.74 -9.22 9.40
CA CYS A 74 11.82 -10.34 9.45
C CYS A 74 10.81 -10.15 10.57
N TRP A 75 9.57 -9.80 10.22
CA TRP A 75 8.50 -9.65 11.21
C TRP A 75 7.93 -11.02 11.61
N ARG A 76 7.75 -11.91 10.62
CA ARG A 76 7.39 -13.33 10.77
C ARG A 76 7.97 -14.13 9.60
N PRO A 77 8.16 -15.46 9.75
CA PRO A 77 8.56 -16.30 8.61
C PRO A 77 7.63 -16.09 7.39
N GLY A 78 8.20 -15.59 6.30
CA GLY A 78 7.48 -15.29 5.05
C GLY A 78 6.79 -13.93 4.98
N LEU A 79 6.93 -13.06 5.99
CA LEU A 79 6.49 -11.67 5.98
C LEU A 79 7.61 -10.76 6.46
N ASP A 80 8.23 -10.12 5.49
CA ASP A 80 9.44 -9.33 5.66
C ASP A 80 9.18 -7.84 5.32
N LEU A 81 9.99 -6.96 5.91
CA LEU A 81 9.91 -5.52 5.76
C LEU A 81 11.27 -4.95 5.36
N LEU A 82 11.26 -4.00 4.42
CA LEU A 82 12.38 -3.11 4.13
C LEU A 82 11.97 -1.67 4.41
N ALA A 83 12.54 -1.08 5.47
CA ALA A 83 12.37 0.33 5.79
C ALA A 83 13.16 1.22 4.82
N GLN A 84 12.72 2.46 4.61
CA GLN A 84 13.44 3.45 3.80
C GLN A 84 14.73 3.89 4.52
N GLY A 85 14.66 4.09 5.83
CA GLY A 85 15.78 4.50 6.68
C GLY A 85 15.82 6.00 7.03
N ALA A 86 14.73 6.72 6.80
CA ALA A 86 14.58 8.16 7.03
C ALA A 86 15.68 9.02 6.34
N VAL A 87 16.18 8.54 5.20
CA VAL A 87 17.18 9.26 4.40
C VAL A 87 16.47 10.31 3.55
N ALA A 88 16.82 11.58 3.75
CA ALA A 88 16.27 12.68 2.99
C ALA A 88 16.88 12.76 1.58
N GLY A 89 16.08 13.24 0.63
CA GLY A 89 16.51 13.50 -0.75
C GLY A 89 16.05 12.44 -1.76
N PRO A 90 16.40 12.63 -3.05
CA PRO A 90 16.02 11.69 -4.09
C PRO A 90 16.81 10.38 -3.90
N LEU A 91 16.09 9.28 -3.70
CA LEU A 91 16.66 7.94 -3.69
C LEU A 91 16.30 7.21 -4.98
N SER A 92 17.30 6.55 -5.58
CA SER A 92 17.03 5.61 -6.68
C SER A 92 16.39 4.34 -6.12
N VAL A 93 15.40 3.85 -6.86
CA VAL A 93 14.64 2.64 -6.57
C VAL A 93 14.85 1.57 -7.65
N ASP A 94 15.84 1.76 -8.54
CA ASP A 94 16.15 0.83 -9.63
C ASP A 94 16.57 -0.55 -9.10
N TRP A 95 17.11 -0.58 -7.87
CA TRP A 95 17.47 -1.80 -7.15
C TRP A 95 16.28 -2.72 -6.87
N LEU A 96 15.03 -2.23 -6.92
CA LEU A 96 13.83 -3.07 -6.74
C LEU A 96 13.77 -4.21 -7.76
N SER A 97 14.43 -4.06 -8.92
CA SER A 97 14.57 -5.13 -9.91
C SER A 97 15.39 -6.34 -9.43
N ALA A 98 16.22 -6.17 -8.39
CA ALA A 98 16.99 -7.23 -7.76
C ALA A 98 16.23 -7.97 -6.65
N VAL A 99 15.00 -7.54 -6.32
CA VAL A 99 14.16 -8.22 -5.33
C VAL A 99 13.62 -9.52 -5.93
N GLU A 100 13.81 -10.61 -5.20
CA GLU A 100 13.38 -11.95 -5.59
C GLU A 100 13.05 -12.79 -4.33
N GLY A 101 12.45 -13.95 -4.51
CA GLY A 101 12.15 -14.89 -3.42
C GLY A 101 10.83 -14.63 -2.69
N TYR A 102 10.03 -13.68 -3.16
CA TYR A 102 8.68 -13.39 -2.67
C TYR A 102 7.63 -13.65 -3.74
N ASP A 103 6.42 -13.97 -3.30
CA ASP A 103 5.28 -14.18 -4.17
C ASP A 103 4.58 -12.82 -4.43
N LEU A 104 4.56 -11.95 -3.42
CA LEU A 104 4.04 -10.59 -3.47
C LEU A 104 5.04 -9.58 -2.89
N VAL A 105 5.30 -8.50 -3.62
CA VAL A 105 6.03 -7.32 -3.13
C VAL A 105 5.07 -6.13 -3.09
N LEU A 106 4.88 -5.54 -1.91
CA LEU A 106 4.08 -4.34 -1.70
C LEU A 106 4.99 -3.14 -1.57
N LEU A 107 4.77 -2.11 -2.37
CA LEU A 107 5.56 -0.87 -2.35
C LEU A 107 4.71 0.27 -1.80
N ASP A 108 5.14 0.88 -0.69
CA ASP A 108 4.52 2.07 -0.11
C ASP A 108 5.16 3.33 -0.69
N LEU A 109 4.49 3.96 -1.66
CA LEU A 109 5.02 5.13 -2.37
C LEU A 109 4.56 6.42 -1.68
N PRO A 110 5.46 7.43 -1.54
CA PRO A 110 5.05 8.76 -1.11
C PRO A 110 4.15 9.41 -2.18
N ALA A 111 3.25 10.28 -1.73
CA ALA A 111 2.35 11.01 -2.63
C ALA A 111 3.13 11.92 -3.59
N GLY A 112 2.79 11.87 -4.89
CA GLY A 112 3.42 12.71 -5.93
C GLY A 112 4.73 12.18 -6.50
N MET A 113 5.25 11.05 -6.00
CA MET A 113 6.35 10.34 -6.66
C MET A 113 5.86 9.75 -7.99
N THR A 114 6.69 9.76 -9.03
CA THR A 114 6.39 9.01 -10.25
C THR A 114 6.31 7.52 -9.92
N PRO A 115 5.22 6.83 -10.26
CA PRO A 115 5.09 5.40 -9.97
C PRO A 115 6.26 4.59 -10.53
N VAL A 116 6.74 3.65 -9.72
CA VAL A 116 7.80 2.72 -10.10
C VAL A 116 7.22 1.56 -10.90
N ALA A 117 8.06 0.90 -11.69
CA ALA A 117 7.67 -0.30 -12.43
C ALA A 117 7.08 -1.35 -11.47
N SER A 118 5.81 -1.69 -11.67
CA SER A 118 5.05 -2.62 -10.85
C SER A 118 4.03 -3.35 -11.71
N THR A 119 3.62 -4.55 -11.29
CA THR A 119 2.57 -5.31 -11.98
C THR A 119 1.23 -4.57 -11.91
N ARG A 120 0.99 -3.85 -10.80
CA ARG A 120 -0.24 -3.11 -10.52
C ARG A 120 0.06 -1.87 -9.69
N LEU A 121 -0.70 -0.80 -9.94
CA LEU A 121 -0.68 0.42 -9.13
C LEU A 121 -2.07 0.63 -8.49
N LEU A 122 -2.10 0.84 -7.19
CA LEU A 122 -3.29 1.23 -6.44
C LEU A 122 -3.18 2.67 -5.99
N THR A 123 -4.01 3.53 -6.58
CA THR A 123 -4.15 4.93 -6.15
C THR A 123 -5.20 5.02 -5.04
N VAL A 124 -4.73 5.32 -3.84
CA VAL A 124 -5.56 5.41 -2.63
C VAL A 124 -6.17 6.80 -2.52
N VAL A 125 -7.50 6.88 -2.39
CA VAL A 125 -8.23 8.14 -2.32
C VAL A 125 -9.29 8.16 -1.22
N ASN A 126 -9.47 9.31 -0.59
CA ASN A 126 -10.71 9.61 0.12
C ASN A 126 -11.76 10.07 -0.90
N ALA A 127 -13.02 9.69 -0.71
CA ALA A 127 -14.12 10.28 -1.46
C ALA A 127 -14.44 11.70 -0.95
N ASP A 128 -13.67 12.69 -1.41
CA ASP A 128 -13.84 14.10 -1.08
C ASP A 128 -13.57 15.01 -2.30
N ALA A 129 -13.94 16.29 -2.18
CA ALA A 129 -13.79 17.26 -3.27
C ALA A 129 -12.32 17.48 -3.68
N ASN A 130 -11.37 17.35 -2.75
CA ASN A 130 -9.94 17.53 -3.07
C ASN A 130 -9.45 16.37 -3.94
N ALA A 131 -9.76 15.13 -3.57
CA ALA A 131 -9.48 13.95 -4.37
C ALA A 131 -10.16 14.03 -5.74
N HIS A 132 -11.40 14.51 -5.81
CA HIS A 132 -12.11 14.71 -7.09
C HIS A 132 -11.34 15.63 -8.04
N THR A 133 -10.91 16.82 -7.58
CA THR A 133 -10.14 17.74 -8.43
C THR A 133 -8.78 17.19 -8.87
N ARG A 134 -8.15 16.34 -8.04
CA ARG A 134 -6.88 15.68 -8.36
C ARG A 134 -7.07 14.57 -9.38
N LEU A 135 -8.06 13.70 -9.17
CA LEU A 135 -8.42 12.63 -10.09
C LEU A 135 -8.80 13.14 -11.47
N TYR A 136 -9.51 14.28 -11.54
CA TYR A 136 -9.83 14.93 -12.82
C TYR A 136 -8.58 15.34 -13.62
N ARG A 137 -7.47 15.62 -12.93
CA ARG A 137 -6.19 16.00 -13.55
C ARG A 137 -5.20 14.85 -13.64
N HIS A 138 -5.57 13.67 -13.13
CA HIS A 138 -4.69 12.53 -13.02
C HIS A 138 -4.62 11.79 -14.36
N ALA A 139 -3.40 11.58 -14.85
CA ALA A 139 -3.16 10.77 -16.03
C ALA A 139 -2.94 9.31 -15.58
N PHE A 140 -3.96 8.48 -15.75
CA PHE A 140 -3.89 7.06 -15.37
C PHE A 140 -2.87 6.31 -16.22
N VAL A 141 -2.09 5.45 -15.57
CA VAL A 141 -1.14 4.54 -16.24
C VAL A 141 -1.74 3.14 -16.43
N PRO A 142 -1.18 2.30 -17.32
CA PRO A 142 -1.63 0.92 -17.46
C PRO A 142 -1.61 0.17 -16.13
N HIS A 143 -2.62 -0.66 -15.89
CA HIS A 143 -2.79 -1.45 -14.66
C HIS A 143 -2.93 -0.63 -13.36
N GLU A 144 -3.23 0.66 -13.48
CA GLU A 144 -3.64 1.48 -12.35
C GLU A 144 -5.12 1.25 -12.01
N GLN A 145 -5.42 1.15 -10.71
CA GLN A 145 -6.78 1.14 -10.17
C GLN A 145 -6.89 2.07 -8.97
N VAL A 146 -8.07 2.67 -8.79
CA VAL A 146 -8.39 3.52 -7.63
C VAL A 146 -9.04 2.69 -6.55
N VAL A 147 -8.52 2.79 -5.32
CA VAL A 147 -9.14 2.23 -4.12
C VAL A 147 -9.58 3.36 -3.19
N VAL A 148 -10.86 3.33 -2.81
CA VAL A 148 -11.43 4.34 -1.92
C VAL A 148 -11.25 3.90 -0.48
N THR A 149 -10.71 4.81 0.34
CA THR A 149 -10.51 4.63 1.77
C THR A 149 -11.33 5.63 2.59
N GLN A 150 -11.49 5.35 3.88
CA GLN A 150 -12.32 6.13 4.81
C GLN A 150 -13.76 6.26 4.29
N PHE A 151 -14.26 5.22 3.63
CA PHE A 151 -15.60 5.21 3.06
C PHE A 151 -16.67 5.04 4.15
N THR A 152 -17.80 5.71 3.98
CA THR A 152 -18.96 5.61 4.87
C THR A 152 -20.23 5.65 4.03
N SER A 153 -20.98 4.55 4.02
CA SER A 153 -22.19 4.40 3.18
C SER A 153 -23.24 5.48 3.38
N ARG A 154 -23.30 6.10 4.58
CA ARG A 154 -24.27 7.14 4.95
C ARG A 154 -23.95 8.55 4.43
N ARG A 155 -22.78 8.77 3.81
CA ARG A 155 -22.37 10.10 3.33
C ARG A 155 -22.80 10.31 1.88
N ALA A 156 -23.84 11.13 1.67
CA ALA A 156 -24.35 11.46 0.33
C ALA A 156 -23.23 11.95 -0.61
N LEU A 157 -22.40 12.90 -0.16
CA LEU A 157 -21.27 13.40 -0.95
C LEU A 157 -20.31 12.29 -1.42
N GLN A 158 -20.06 11.26 -0.60
CA GLN A 158 -19.19 10.17 -1.03
C GLN A 158 -19.86 9.34 -2.13
N GLN A 159 -21.15 9.04 -2.00
CA GLN A 159 -21.90 8.31 -3.03
C GLN A 159 -21.94 9.10 -4.34
N ASP A 160 -22.28 10.39 -4.28
CA ASP A 160 -22.34 11.26 -5.45
C ASP A 160 -20.99 11.32 -6.17
N LEU A 161 -19.88 11.40 -5.41
CA LEU A 161 -18.54 11.39 -5.98
C LEU A 161 -18.19 10.05 -6.62
N LEU A 162 -18.56 8.92 -6.01
CA LEU A 162 -18.36 7.60 -6.60
C LEU A 162 -19.13 7.47 -7.92
N ASP A 163 -20.39 7.91 -7.96
CA ASP A 163 -21.22 7.86 -9.17
C ASP A 163 -20.63 8.72 -10.28
N LEU A 164 -20.17 9.94 -9.95
CA LEU A 164 -19.47 10.81 -10.89
C LEU A 164 -18.17 10.21 -11.41
N TRP A 165 -17.38 9.57 -10.54
CA TRP A 165 -16.12 8.93 -10.91
C TRP A 165 -16.34 7.71 -11.80
N MET A 166 -17.33 6.87 -11.49
CA MET A 166 -17.72 5.74 -12.33
C MET A 166 -18.23 6.21 -13.70
N ALA A 167 -19.11 7.21 -13.74
CA ALA A 167 -19.61 7.79 -14.99
C ALA A 167 -18.49 8.45 -15.81
N GLY A 168 -17.48 9.02 -15.13
CA GLY A 168 -16.29 9.61 -15.73
C GLY A 168 -15.23 8.59 -16.17
N GLY A 169 -15.47 7.29 -15.99
CA GLY A 169 -14.57 6.23 -16.43
C GLY A 169 -13.31 6.08 -15.57
N ILE A 170 -13.31 6.54 -14.32
CA ILE A 170 -12.19 6.30 -13.39
C ILE A 170 -12.08 4.79 -13.15
N PRO A 171 -10.88 4.18 -13.29
CA PRO A 171 -10.68 2.74 -13.12
C PRO A 171 -10.71 2.36 -11.63
N MET A 172 -11.91 2.25 -11.07
CA MET A 172 -12.10 2.00 -9.64
C MET A 172 -12.22 0.51 -9.32
N LEU A 173 -11.60 0.07 -8.22
CA LEU A 173 -11.94 -1.21 -7.62
C LEU A 173 -13.34 -1.17 -7.01
N SER A 174 -14.05 -2.30 -7.10
CA SER A 174 -15.31 -2.51 -6.39
C SER A 174 -15.11 -2.59 -4.87
N ILE A 175 -13.91 -3.00 -4.44
CA ILE A 175 -13.46 -3.05 -3.05
C ILE A 175 -13.30 -1.63 -2.52
N ARG A 176 -14.02 -1.31 -1.44
CA ARG A 176 -13.96 -0.04 -0.72
C ARG A 176 -13.51 -0.31 0.70
N LEU A 177 -12.56 0.48 1.19
CA LEU A 177 -12.07 0.40 2.55
C LEU A 177 -12.88 1.37 3.42
N HIS A 178 -13.71 0.84 4.30
CA HIS A 178 -14.57 1.63 5.17
C HIS A 178 -13.77 2.32 6.26
N ARG A 179 -14.29 3.46 6.72
CA ARG A 179 -13.79 4.12 7.93
C ARG A 179 -14.04 3.20 9.13
N ASP A 180 -12.97 2.86 9.81
CA ASP A 180 -12.95 1.98 10.98
C ASP A 180 -11.91 2.51 11.98
N GLU A 181 -12.31 2.67 13.24
CA GLU A 181 -11.43 3.17 14.31
C GLU A 181 -10.30 2.19 14.60
N SER A 182 -10.51 0.90 14.31
CA SER A 182 -9.52 -0.16 14.45
C SER A 182 -8.21 0.15 13.73
N MET A 183 -8.25 0.89 12.62
CA MET A 183 -7.03 1.26 11.88
C MET A 183 -6.16 2.25 12.68
N ALA A 184 -6.79 3.24 13.33
CA ALA A 184 -6.07 4.22 14.15
C ALA A 184 -5.55 3.59 15.44
N GLU A 185 -6.36 2.74 16.07
CA GLU A 185 -5.95 2.01 17.27
C GLU A 185 -4.81 1.03 16.98
N ALA A 186 -4.84 0.33 15.84
CA ALA A 186 -3.76 -0.56 15.42
C ALA A 186 -2.44 0.20 15.22
N MET A 187 -2.49 1.40 14.63
CA MET A 187 -1.32 2.27 14.52
C MET A 187 -0.79 2.69 15.90
N ALA A 188 -1.67 3.06 16.83
CA ALA A 188 -1.28 3.40 18.21
C ALA A 188 -0.64 2.19 18.93
N ALA A 189 -1.14 0.98 18.67
CA ALA A 189 -0.58 -0.28 19.15
C ALA A 189 0.67 -0.74 18.38
N LYS A 190 1.06 -0.03 17.31
CA LYS A 190 2.18 -0.37 16.42
C LYS A 190 2.05 -1.77 15.80
N LEU A 191 0.84 -2.11 15.36
CA LEU A 191 0.51 -3.40 14.76
C LEU A 191 -0.24 -3.21 13.43
N PRO A 192 -0.16 -4.17 12.50
CA PRO A 192 -1.06 -4.18 11.36
C PRO A 192 -2.48 -4.43 11.86
N VAL A 193 -3.49 -3.80 11.24
CA VAL A 193 -4.88 -3.83 11.75
C VAL A 193 -5.43 -5.25 11.89
N GLY A 194 -5.14 -6.15 10.95
CA GLY A 194 -5.59 -7.54 11.05
C GLY A 194 -4.97 -8.32 12.22
N LYS A 195 -3.86 -7.84 12.80
CA LYS A 195 -3.25 -8.41 14.02
C LYS A 195 -3.88 -7.81 15.28
N TYR A 196 -4.18 -6.52 15.26
CA TYR A 196 -4.78 -5.79 16.38
C TYR A 196 -6.27 -6.12 16.55
N ALA A 197 -7.05 -6.00 15.47
CA ALA A 197 -8.50 -6.23 15.43
C ALA A 197 -8.86 -7.13 14.24
N PRO A 198 -8.66 -8.45 14.34
CA PRO A 198 -8.85 -9.40 13.24
C PRO A 198 -10.29 -9.46 12.72
N ASP A 199 -11.28 -9.19 13.56
CA ASP A 199 -12.71 -9.23 13.22
C ASP A 199 -13.28 -7.86 12.82
N SER A 200 -12.41 -6.85 12.66
CA SER A 200 -12.82 -5.51 12.21
C SER A 200 -13.25 -5.53 10.75
N LEU A 201 -14.14 -4.60 10.36
CA LEU A 201 -14.60 -4.48 8.98
C LEU A 201 -13.40 -4.24 8.04
N ILE A 202 -12.51 -3.34 8.43
CA ILE A 202 -11.34 -3.00 7.63
C ILE A 202 -10.37 -4.19 7.47
N ALA A 203 -10.25 -5.08 8.46
CA ALA A 203 -9.43 -6.28 8.33
C ALA A 203 -9.98 -7.24 7.26
N HIS A 204 -11.30 -7.47 7.24
CA HIS A 204 -11.95 -8.30 6.22
C HIS A 204 -11.86 -7.69 4.81
N GLU A 205 -11.92 -6.37 4.70
CA GLU A 205 -11.78 -5.66 3.43
C GLU A 205 -10.35 -5.72 2.90
N LEU A 206 -9.36 -5.65 3.79
CA LEU A 206 -7.96 -5.89 3.43
C LEU A 206 -7.70 -7.34 3.03
N ASP A 207 -8.40 -8.32 3.60
CA ASP A 207 -8.35 -9.71 3.11
C ASP A 207 -8.89 -9.82 1.67
N ALA A 208 -9.98 -9.11 1.35
CA ALA A 208 -10.50 -9.05 -0.01
C ALA A 208 -9.52 -8.35 -0.97
N LEU A 209 -8.91 -7.24 -0.54
CA LEU A 209 -7.91 -6.53 -1.33
C LEU A 209 -6.64 -7.39 -1.54
N ALA A 210 -6.20 -8.14 -0.52
CA ALA A 210 -5.09 -9.07 -0.63
C ALA A 210 -5.36 -10.16 -1.66
N ARG A 211 -6.57 -10.76 -1.66
CA ARG A 211 -6.99 -11.73 -2.70
C ARG A 211 -6.90 -11.13 -4.09
N TRP A 212 -7.34 -9.88 -4.25
CA TRP A 212 -7.19 -9.18 -5.52
C TRP A 212 -5.71 -9.04 -5.87
N CYS A 213 -4.86 -8.54 -4.97
CA CYS A 213 -3.42 -8.35 -5.19
C CYS A 213 -2.68 -9.63 -5.63
N ILE A 214 -2.98 -10.77 -5.01
CA ILE A 214 -2.30 -12.05 -5.32
C ILE A 214 -2.94 -12.82 -6.49
N SER A 215 -4.11 -12.38 -6.98
CA SER A 215 -4.74 -13.01 -8.15
C SER A 215 -3.83 -12.87 -9.37
N HIS A 216 -3.64 -13.95 -10.13
CA HIS A 216 -2.98 -13.85 -11.42
C HIS A 216 -3.99 -13.24 -12.39
N SER A 217 -3.59 -12.21 -13.13
CA SER A 217 -4.40 -11.72 -14.23
C SER A 217 -4.57 -12.90 -15.21
N SER A 218 -5.74 -13.51 -15.26
CA SER A 218 -6.06 -14.42 -16.35
C SER A 218 -5.89 -13.60 -17.63
N GLU A 219 -4.90 -13.94 -18.44
CA GLU A 219 -4.84 -13.45 -19.81
C GLU A 219 -6.22 -13.69 -20.41
N SER A 220 -6.96 -12.60 -20.65
CA SER A 220 -8.12 -12.65 -21.53
C SER A 220 -7.58 -13.02 -22.90
N SER A 221 -7.49 -14.33 -23.16
CA SER A 221 -7.42 -14.88 -24.50
C SER A 221 -8.72 -14.48 -25.20
N CYS A 222 -8.64 -13.45 -26.03
CA CYS A 222 -9.51 -13.20 -27.17
C CYS A 222 -8.66 -12.57 -28.26
#